data_AF-A0A0F9TTK8-F1
#
_entry.id   AF-A0A0F9TTK8-F1
#
_cell.length_a   1.000
_cell.length_b   1.000
_cell.length_c   1.000
_cell.angle_alpha   90.00
_cell.angle_beta   90.00
_cell.angle_gamma   90.00
#
_symmetry.space_group_name_H-M   'P 1'
#
loop_
_entity.id
_entity.type
_entity.pdbx_description
1 polymer ?
#
loop_
_entity_poly.entity_id
_entity_poly.type
_entity_poly.pdbx_seq_one_letter_code
_entity_poly.pdbx_strand_id
1 'polypeptide(L)'
;MIFQGLFEILDSCFSGIEIFYNNIDRYFLEMISDLLRTHQDIENNLDTALETIIPILIDEFVEIGLYRAKVQNRLSAKFLTIKIEQKGVRSSIIELYEKKIAPLVYEIIMEQIIFYLV
;
A
#
# COMPACT_ATOMS: atom_id res chain seq x y z
N MET A 1 -36.26 11.68 11.78
CA MET A 1 -35.29 12.50 12.54
C MET A 1 -34.13 11.66 13.10
N ILE A 2 -34.36 10.66 13.97
CA ILE A 2 -33.25 9.82 14.50
C ILE A 2 -32.44 9.15 13.38
N PHE A 3 -33.12 8.56 12.39
CA PHE A 3 -32.45 7.94 11.24
C PHE A 3 -31.60 8.93 10.43
N GLN A 4 -32.01 10.18 10.33
CA GLN A 4 -31.27 11.20 9.57
C GLN A 4 -29.95 11.57 10.26
N GLY A 5 -29.98 11.79 11.58
CA GLY A 5 -28.75 12.01 12.35
C GLY A 5 -27.82 10.80 12.35
N LEU A 6 -28.38 9.57 12.34
CA LEU A 6 -27.60 8.34 12.21
C LEU A 6 -26.93 8.24 10.83
N PHE A 7 -27.63 8.61 9.75
CA PHE A 7 -27.06 8.68 8.42
C PHE A 7 -25.94 9.72 8.32
N GLU A 8 -26.12 10.91 8.89
CA GLU A 8 -25.09 11.96 8.87
C GLU A 8 -23.80 11.56 9.62
N ILE A 9 -23.94 10.84 10.75
CA ILE A 9 -22.79 10.29 11.49
C ILE A 9 -22.06 9.23 10.66
N LEU A 10 -22.81 8.29 10.06
CA LEU A 10 -22.23 7.24 9.23
C LEU A 10 -21.52 7.84 8.01
N ASP A 11 -22.14 8.81 7.35
CA ASP A 11 -21.57 9.52 6.20
C ASP A 11 -20.28 10.26 6.56
N SER A 12 -20.25 10.92 7.72
CA SER A 12 -19.04 11.56 8.24
C SER A 12 -17.93 10.56 8.57
N CYS A 13 -18.28 9.41 9.15
CA CYS A 13 -17.32 8.33 9.41
C CYS A 13 -16.77 7.73 8.11
N PHE A 14 -17.63 7.45 7.12
CA PHE A 14 -17.22 6.86 5.85
C PHE A 14 -16.37 7.82 5.02
N SER A 15 -16.74 9.10 4.96
CA SER A 15 -15.91 10.12 4.30
C SER A 15 -14.55 10.28 4.97
N GLY A 16 -14.49 10.22 6.30
CA GLY A 16 -13.23 10.21 7.04
C GLY A 16 -12.33 9.02 6.69
N ILE A 17 -12.91 7.82 6.60
CA ILE A 17 -12.20 6.58 6.22
C ILE A 17 -11.72 6.65 4.78
N GLU A 18 -12.53 7.16 3.85
CA GLU A 18 -12.15 7.33 2.46
C GLU A 18 -10.96 8.30 2.30
N ILE A 19 -11.03 9.46 2.96
CA ILE A 19 -9.93 10.44 2.98
C ILE A 19 -8.65 9.80 3.54
N PHE A 20 -8.77 8.99 4.58
CA PHE A 20 -7.65 8.30 5.18
C PHE A 20 -6.94 7.34 4.20
N TYR A 21 -7.69 6.44 3.55
CA TYR A 21 -7.10 5.52 2.58
C TYR A 21 -6.56 6.22 1.34
N ASN A 22 -7.25 7.25 0.84
CA ASN A 22 -6.76 8.06 -0.28
C ASN A 22 -5.42 8.75 0.03
N ASN A 23 -5.24 9.20 1.28
CA ASN A 23 -3.98 9.79 1.71
C ASN A 23 -2.85 8.75 1.81
N ILE A 24 -3.15 7.55 2.32
CA ILE A 24 -2.21 6.43 2.33
C ILE A 24 -1.79 6.09 0.91
N ASP A 25 -2.75 5.93 0.00
CA ASP A 25 -2.42 5.57 -1.38
C ASP A 25 -1.58 6.61 -2.06
N ARG A 26 -1.93 7.88 -1.92
CA ARG A 26 -1.15 8.96 -2.49
C ARG A 26 0.29 8.89 -1.99
N TYR A 27 0.49 8.72 -0.67
CA TYR A 27 1.82 8.63 -0.07
C TYR A 27 2.66 7.49 -0.65
N PHE A 28 2.15 6.26 -0.60
CA PHE A 28 2.90 5.07 -1.04
C PHE A 28 3.06 5.02 -2.57
N LEU A 29 2.07 5.47 -3.33
CA LEU A 29 2.12 5.48 -4.80
C LEU A 29 3.07 6.57 -5.32
N GLU A 30 3.10 7.75 -4.69
CA GLU A 30 4.11 8.78 -4.99
C GLU A 30 5.52 8.26 -4.70
N MET A 31 5.73 7.66 -3.53
CA MET A 31 7.02 7.06 -3.14
C MET A 31 7.50 6.01 -4.16
N ILE A 32 6.64 5.06 -4.53
CA ILE A 32 6.96 4.03 -5.52
C ILE A 32 7.20 4.66 -6.90
N SER A 33 6.40 5.67 -7.28
CA SER A 33 6.55 6.33 -8.58
C SER A 33 7.88 7.07 -8.70
N ASP A 34 8.30 7.78 -7.66
CA ASP A 34 9.57 8.50 -7.63
C ASP A 34 10.77 7.55 -7.64
N LEU A 35 10.65 6.40 -6.98
CA LEU A 35 11.63 5.33 -7.06
C LEU A 35 11.85 4.86 -8.51
N LEU A 36 10.75 4.54 -9.21
CA LEU A 36 10.81 4.04 -10.58
C LEU A 36 11.38 5.09 -11.55
N ARG A 37 11.13 6.38 -11.29
CA ARG A 37 11.72 7.48 -12.08
C ARG A 37 13.23 7.59 -11.86
N THR A 38 13.70 7.28 -10.66
CA THR A 38 15.12 7.40 -10.28
C THR A 38 15.94 6.20 -10.72
N HIS A 39 15.33 5.04 -10.93
CA HIS A 39 16.00 3.80 -11.32
C HIS A 39 15.51 3.32 -12.70
N GLN A 40 16.05 3.92 -13.76
CA GLN A 40 15.69 3.62 -15.16
C GLN A 40 15.94 2.17 -15.57
N ASP A 41 16.88 1.47 -14.93
CA ASP A 41 17.18 0.06 -15.22
C ASP A 41 16.07 -0.92 -14.78
N ILE A 42 15.09 -0.46 -14.00
CA ILE A 42 13.95 -1.26 -13.52
C ILE A 42 12.91 -1.51 -14.63
N GLU A 43 12.97 -0.79 -15.75
CA GLU A 43 11.95 -0.84 -16.80
C GLU A 43 11.80 -2.20 -17.51
N ASN A 44 12.71 -3.15 -17.31
CA ASN A 44 12.72 -4.41 -18.05
C ASN A 44 12.18 -5.63 -17.30
N ASN A 45 12.04 -5.59 -15.96
CA ASN A 45 11.58 -6.77 -15.21
C ASN A 45 10.82 -6.41 -13.91
N LEU A 46 9.59 -6.92 -13.78
CA LEU A 46 8.75 -6.76 -12.59
C LEU A 46 9.39 -7.37 -11.33
N ASP A 47 10.09 -8.50 -11.47
CA ASP A 47 10.75 -9.14 -10.33
C ASP A 47 11.84 -8.24 -9.75
N THR A 48 12.63 -7.61 -10.62
CA THR A 48 13.66 -6.63 -10.22
C THR A 48 13.04 -5.36 -9.63
N ALA A 49 11.88 -4.93 -10.13
CA ALA A 49 11.12 -3.84 -9.53
C ALA A 49 10.67 -4.18 -8.10
N LEU A 50 10.17 -5.40 -7.89
CA LEU A 50 9.74 -5.88 -6.58
C LEU A 50 10.89 -6.01 -5.60
N GLU A 51 12.05 -6.52 -6.04
CA GLU A 51 13.28 -6.56 -5.24
C GLU A 51 13.72 -5.17 -4.76
N THR A 52 13.36 -4.12 -5.48
CA THR A 52 13.66 -2.73 -5.11
C THR A 52 12.57 -2.10 -4.24
N ILE A 53 11.30 -2.33 -4.56
CA ILE A 53 10.15 -1.73 -3.86
C ILE A 53 9.97 -2.33 -2.46
N ILE A 54 10.10 -3.64 -2.30
CA ILE A 54 9.83 -4.34 -1.03
C ILE A 54 10.71 -3.83 0.11
N PRO A 55 12.05 -3.72 -0.02
CA PRO A 55 12.91 -3.19 1.03
C PRO A 55 12.49 -1.80 1.51
N ILE A 56 12.07 -0.94 0.59
CA ILE A 56 11.70 0.44 0.88
C ILE A 56 10.39 0.51 1.62
N LEU A 57 9.39 -0.28 1.20
CA LEU A 57 8.16 -0.44 1.97
C LEU A 57 8.44 -0.94 3.39
N ILE A 58 9.35 -1.91 3.54
CA ILE A 58 9.74 -2.42 4.87
C ILE A 58 10.36 -1.30 5.71
N ASP A 59 11.30 -0.54 5.15
CA ASP A 59 11.98 0.54 5.85
C ASP A 59 10.99 1.63 6.28
N GLU A 60 10.07 2.02 5.39
CA GLU A 60 9.00 2.96 5.68
C GLU A 60 8.13 2.52 6.87
N PHE A 61 7.71 1.24 6.88
CA PHE A 61 6.94 0.70 8.00
C PHE A 61 7.76 0.63 9.30
N VAL A 62 9.06 0.39 9.21
CA VAL A 62 9.95 0.37 10.37
C VAL A 62 10.12 1.79 10.93
N GLU A 63 10.22 2.81 10.08
CA GLU A 63 10.32 4.21 10.51
C GLU A 63 9.07 4.67 11.29
N ILE A 64 7.88 4.21 10.90
CA ILE A 64 6.65 4.49 11.66
C ILE A 64 6.47 3.58 12.90
N GLY A 65 7.48 2.76 13.23
CA GLY A 65 7.57 2.04 14.50
C GLY A 65 7.18 0.56 14.45
N LEU A 66 7.01 -0.05 13.28
CA LEU A 66 6.71 -1.49 13.18
C LEU A 66 7.96 -2.36 13.26
N TYR A 67 7.80 -3.57 13.80
CA TYR A 67 8.89 -4.53 13.86
C TYR A 67 9.23 -5.08 12.46
N ARG A 68 10.49 -4.90 12.03
CA ARG A 68 10.98 -5.31 10.70
C ARG A 68 10.59 -6.72 10.29
N ALA A 69 10.76 -7.71 11.18
CA ALA A 69 10.45 -9.10 10.83
C ALA A 69 8.94 -9.34 10.61
N LYS A 70 8.07 -8.59 11.32
CA LYS A 70 6.62 -8.66 11.13
C LYS A 70 6.26 -8.17 9.72
N VAL A 71 6.85 -7.06 9.31
CA VAL A 71 6.60 -6.45 8.00
C VAL A 71 7.18 -7.30 6.86
N GLN A 72 8.40 -7.79 7.00
CA GLN A 72 9.06 -8.68 6.03
C GLN A 72 8.24 -9.94 5.73
N ASN A 73 7.68 -10.58 6.76
CA ASN A 73 6.87 -11.78 6.57
C ASN A 73 5.60 -11.50 5.74
N ARG A 74 4.99 -10.32 5.93
CA ARG A 74 3.78 -9.89 5.20
C ARG A 74 4.05 -9.47 3.77
N LEU A 75 5.17 -8.79 3.53
CA LEU A 75 5.61 -8.33 2.21
C LEU A 75 6.44 -9.37 1.44
N SER A 76 6.46 -10.63 1.87
CA SER A 76 7.22 -11.66 1.18
C SER A 76 6.71 -11.86 -0.25
N ALA A 77 7.64 -12.09 -1.19
CA ALA A 77 7.37 -12.20 -2.64
C ALA A 77 6.28 -13.23 -3.00
N LYS A 78 6.02 -14.21 -2.12
CA LYS A 78 4.95 -15.20 -2.26
C LYS A 78 3.55 -14.58 -2.34
N PHE A 79 3.33 -13.40 -1.77
CA PHE A 79 2.04 -12.72 -1.78
C PHE A 79 1.89 -11.68 -2.90
N LEU A 80 2.98 -11.35 -3.59
CA LEU A 80 3.07 -10.26 -4.55
C LEU A 80 3.08 -10.73 -6.02
N THR A 81 2.75 -12.01 -6.27
CA THR A 81 2.71 -12.55 -7.62
C THR A 81 1.44 -12.13 -8.36
N ILE A 82 1.60 -11.56 -9.55
CA ILE A 82 0.51 -11.33 -10.51
C ILE A 82 0.85 -12.03 -11.82
N LYS A 83 -0.16 -12.58 -12.50
CA LYS A 83 0.02 -12.99 -13.89
C LYS A 83 0.20 -11.73 -14.73
N ILE A 84 1.40 -11.55 -15.28
CA ILE A 84 1.70 -10.46 -16.19
C ILE A 84 1.01 -10.79 -17.52
N GLU A 85 -0.18 -10.23 -17.74
CA GLU A 85 -0.69 -10.06 -19.10
C GLU A 85 0.23 -9.06 -19.81
N GLN A 86 0.47 -9.22 -21.12
CA GLN A 86 1.44 -8.45 -21.93
C GLN A 86 1.18 -6.94 -21.94
N LYS A 87 1.43 -6.27 -20.82
CA LYS A 87 1.36 -4.83 -20.60
C LYS A 87 2.75 -4.31 -20.25
N GLY A 88 2.99 -3.01 -20.47
CA GLY A 88 4.28 -2.39 -20.12
C GLY A 88 4.54 -2.44 -18.61
N VAL A 89 5.81 -2.56 -18.21
CA VAL A 89 6.24 -2.74 -16.80
C VAL A 89 5.65 -1.69 -15.86
N ARG A 90 5.60 -0.42 -16.28
CA ARG A 90 4.99 0.66 -15.48
C ARG A 90 3.51 0.45 -15.19
N SER A 91 2.73 0.01 -16.18
CA SER A 91 1.32 -0.33 -15.97
C SER A 91 1.17 -1.58 -15.11
N SER A 92 2.09 -2.55 -15.21
CA SER A 92 2.10 -3.73 -14.35
C SER A 92 2.44 -3.39 -12.90
N ILE A 93 3.24 -2.36 -12.61
CA ILE A 93 3.55 -1.93 -11.24
C ILE A 93 2.40 -1.14 -10.61
N ILE A 94 1.72 -0.28 -11.37
CA ILE A 94 0.49 0.37 -10.86
C ILE A 94 -0.55 -0.71 -10.55
N GLU A 95 -0.74 -1.67 -11.45
CA GLU A 95 -1.65 -2.79 -11.24
C GLU A 95 -1.22 -3.69 -10.07
N LEU A 96 0.09 -3.87 -9.86
CA LEU A 96 0.65 -4.53 -8.67
C LEU A 96 0.33 -3.78 -7.40
N TYR A 97 0.48 -2.46 -7.43
CA TYR A 97 0.21 -1.62 -6.29
C TYR A 97 -1.26 -1.74 -5.88
N GLU A 98 -2.18 -1.44 -6.80
CA GLU A 98 -3.62 -1.45 -6.55
C GLU A 98 -4.13 -2.82 -6.11
N LYS A 99 -3.65 -3.91 -6.74
CA LYS A 99 -4.20 -5.26 -6.49
C LYS A 99 -3.54 -5.99 -5.32
N LYS A 100 -2.30 -5.65 -4.96
CA LYS A 100 -1.49 -6.44 -4.02
C LYS A 100 -0.87 -5.59 -2.91
N ILE A 101 -0.20 -4.50 -3.24
CA ILE A 101 0.54 -3.71 -2.25
C ILE A 101 -0.43 -2.87 -1.40
N ALA A 102 -1.34 -2.12 -2.00
CA ALA A 102 -2.29 -1.27 -1.28
C ALA A 102 -3.13 -2.05 -0.25
N PRO A 103 -3.73 -3.21 -0.58
CA PRO A 103 -4.43 -4.02 0.42
C PRO A 103 -3.55 -4.44 1.61
N LEU A 104 -2.28 -4.80 1.37
CA LEU A 104 -1.33 -5.16 2.43
C LEU A 104 -0.96 -3.96 3.28
N VAL A 105 -0.73 -2.80 2.65
CA VAL A 105 -0.45 -1.53 3.32
C VAL A 105 -1.62 -1.15 4.24
N TYR A 106 -2.85 -1.20 3.75
CA TYR A 106 -4.04 -0.93 4.55
C TYR A 106 -4.16 -1.90 5.73
N GLU A 107 -3.94 -3.19 5.51
CA GLU A 107 -4.00 -4.20 6.56
C GLU A 107 -2.99 -3.90 7.67
N ILE A 108 -1.73 -3.62 7.30
CA ILE A 108 -0.66 -3.32 8.24
C ILE A 108 -0.98 -2.06 9.06
N ILE A 109 -1.43 -0.99 8.41
CA ILE A 109 -1.75 0.28 9.07
C ILE A 109 -2.97 0.13 9.99
N MET A 110 -4.04 -0.51 9.52
CA MET A 110 -5.25 -0.69 10.33
C MET A 110 -5.00 -1.60 11.53
N GLU A 111 -4.20 -2.65 11.38
CA GLU A 111 -3.77 -3.46 12.54
C GLU A 111 -3.06 -2.60 13.58
N GLN A 112 -2.17 -1.71 13.13
CA GLN A 112 -1.41 -0.87 14.04
C GLN A 112 -2.32 0.15 14.75
N ILE A 113 -3.27 0.75 14.03
CA ILE A 113 -4.28 1.65 14.63
C ILE A 113 -5.11 0.89 15.67
N ILE A 114 -5.61 -0.30 15.33
CA ILE A 114 -6.39 -1.12 16.25
C ILE A 114 -5.56 -1.49 17.48
N PHE A 115 -4.29 -1.87 17.30
CA PHE A 115 -3.38 -2.18 18.40
C PHE A 115 -3.16 -0.99 19.34
N TYR A 116 -3.15 0.24 18.83
CA TYR A 116 -3.04 1.43 19.67
C TYR A 116 -4.35 1.82 20.37
N LEU A 117 -5.50 1.43 19.82
CA LEU A 117 -6.82 1.75 20.38
C LEU A 117 -7.28 0.76 21.45
N VAL A 118 -6.70 -0.45 21.51
CA VAL A 118 -7.03 -1.54 22.46
C VAL A 118 -5.96 -1.65 23.53
#